data_AF-A0A4U1BCQ5-F1
#
_entry.id   AF-A0A4U1BCQ5-F1
#
_cell.length_a   1.000
_cell.length_b   1.000
_cell.length_c   1.000
_cell.angle_alpha   90.00
_cell.angle_beta   90.00
_cell.angle_gamma   90.00
#
_symmetry.space_group_name_H-M   'P 1'
#
loop_
_entity.id
_entity.type
_entity.pdbx_description
1 polymer ?
#
loop_
_entity_poly.entity_id
_entity_poly.type
_entity_poly.pdbx_seq_one_letter_code
_entity_poly.pdbx_strand_id
1 'polypeptide(L)'
;MNTDHIPTVKSLMEQHAIRLTGDEALRFKFSAFLQQKELRFQLESHPPYLVCFTGLEDQGLGYDIYFDEEKNSQPLYSIHFSQDISLVAHVRTTTGIIHKALYVKNGVNIARITQTFKALHRRLDQSSTFFVCQECHHLIDAELMHDADTPFCRDHNCNLTVKQPFDGLQHDRISDRQHSSVWAEKKDDCIQLLVTELTWPHPHECAYTSKVIKTLPLNTSPEEVRRIKYQLASSYEFFKECIHCNRRVEVGRMHNESTCQYCAESQFGVTY
;
A
#
# COMPACT_ATOMS: atom_id res chain seq x y z
N MET A 1 -2.57 11.18 14.97
CA MET A 1 -3.10 11.45 13.62
C MET A 1 -3.36 10.13 12.93
N ASN A 2 -4.61 9.91 12.50
CA ASN A 2 -4.99 8.71 11.76
C ASN A 2 -4.26 8.69 10.39
N THR A 3 -3.63 7.55 10.06
CA THR A 3 -2.90 7.36 8.79
C THR A 3 -3.82 7.37 7.57
N ASP A 4 -5.12 7.16 7.76
CA ASP A 4 -6.11 7.15 6.69
C ASP A 4 -6.18 8.47 5.92
N HIS A 5 -5.71 9.56 6.52
CA HIS A 5 -5.69 10.89 5.90
C HIS A 5 -4.30 11.33 5.43
N ILE A 6 -3.30 10.45 5.49
CA ILE A 6 -1.93 10.74 5.02
C ILE A 6 -1.71 10.03 3.69
N PRO A 7 -1.16 10.68 2.65
CA PRO A 7 -0.81 10.00 1.40
C PRO A 7 -0.01 8.71 1.60
N THR A 8 -0.35 7.66 0.85
CA THR A 8 0.48 6.44 0.79
C THR A 8 1.73 6.69 -0.04
N VAL A 9 2.76 5.86 0.14
CA VAL A 9 3.95 5.88 -0.73
C VAL A 9 3.56 5.67 -2.19
N LYS A 10 2.64 4.73 -2.47
CA LYS A 10 2.07 4.49 -3.79
C LYS A 10 1.49 5.76 -4.42
N SER A 11 0.53 6.42 -3.76
CA SER A 11 -0.09 7.64 -4.29
C SER A 11 0.93 8.76 -4.49
N LEU A 12 1.94 8.87 -3.62
CA LEU A 12 3.04 9.83 -3.80
C LEU A 12 3.90 9.52 -5.03
N MET A 13 4.14 8.24 -5.34
CA MET A 13 4.87 7.83 -6.53
C MET A 13 4.07 8.06 -7.81
N GLU A 14 2.80 7.67 -7.84
CA GLU A 14 1.90 7.83 -8.98
C GLU A 14 1.71 9.30 -9.38
N GLN A 15 1.74 10.21 -8.40
CA GLN A 15 1.64 11.65 -8.61
C GLN A 15 2.99 12.37 -8.74
N HIS A 16 4.11 11.63 -8.83
CA HIS A 16 5.46 12.19 -8.90
C HIS A 16 5.80 13.19 -7.78
N ALA A 17 5.26 12.96 -6.58
CA ALA A 17 5.41 13.84 -5.43
C ALA A 17 6.73 13.62 -4.65
N ILE A 18 7.54 12.63 -5.04
CA ILE A 18 8.83 12.31 -4.43
C ILE A 18 9.94 12.52 -5.44
N ARG A 19 10.94 13.35 -5.09
CA ARG A 19 12.16 13.56 -5.87
C ARG A 19 13.34 12.79 -5.27
N LEU A 20 14.07 12.05 -6.09
CA LEU A 20 15.28 11.33 -5.68
C LEU A 20 16.53 11.99 -6.29
N THR A 21 17.51 12.37 -5.46
CA THR A 21 18.74 13.04 -5.89
C THR A 21 19.99 12.39 -5.29
N GLY A 22 21.17 12.68 -5.85
CA GLY A 22 22.46 12.14 -5.38
C GLY A 22 22.88 10.85 -6.09
N ASP A 23 23.56 9.95 -5.37
CA ASP A 23 24.16 8.72 -5.87
C ASP A 23 23.16 7.88 -6.70
N GLU A 24 23.48 7.67 -7.97
CA GLU A 24 22.61 7.01 -8.94
C GLU A 24 22.34 5.54 -8.60
N ALA A 25 23.35 4.80 -8.14
CA ALA A 25 23.20 3.40 -7.81
C ALA A 25 22.27 3.19 -6.60
N LEU A 26 22.37 4.05 -5.59
CA LEU A 26 21.48 4.04 -4.43
C LEU A 26 20.06 4.46 -4.80
N ARG A 27 19.91 5.48 -5.65
CA ARG A 27 18.61 5.89 -6.19
C ARG A 27 17.92 4.73 -6.91
N PHE A 28 18.60 4.09 -7.85
CA PHE A 28 18.07 2.95 -8.59
C PHE A 28 17.65 1.80 -7.66
N LYS A 29 18.51 1.44 -6.68
CA LYS A 29 18.18 0.41 -5.69
C LYS A 29 16.98 0.77 -4.82
N PHE A 30 16.81 2.04 -4.45
CA PHE A 30 15.66 2.47 -3.67
C PHE A 30 14.38 2.46 -4.51
N SER A 31 14.44 2.94 -5.76
CA SER A 31 13.35 2.86 -6.73
C SER A 31 12.86 1.42 -6.90
N ALA A 32 13.80 0.48 -7.13
CA ALA A 32 13.48 -0.94 -7.22
C ALA A 32 12.90 -1.50 -5.92
N PHE A 33 13.40 -1.05 -4.76
CA PHE A 33 12.83 -1.43 -3.46
C PHE A 33 11.37 -0.97 -3.29
N LEU A 34 11.04 0.27 -3.70
CA LEU A 34 9.68 0.79 -3.68
C LEU A 34 8.79 0.00 -4.65
N GLN A 35 9.23 -0.20 -5.90
CA GLN A 35 8.50 -1.02 -6.87
C GLN A 35 8.27 -2.43 -6.37
N GLN A 36 9.26 -3.08 -5.75
CA GLN A 36 9.07 -4.42 -5.18
C GLN A 36 8.03 -4.43 -4.05
N LYS A 37 7.95 -3.37 -3.25
CA LYS A 37 6.92 -3.23 -2.21
C LYS A 37 5.52 -3.10 -2.81
N GLU A 38 5.37 -2.35 -3.89
CA GLU A 38 4.12 -2.22 -4.64
C GLU A 38 3.80 -3.47 -5.48
N LEU A 39 4.80 -4.14 -6.05
CA LEU A 39 4.61 -5.36 -6.83
C LEU A 39 4.26 -6.55 -5.95
N ARG A 40 4.78 -6.65 -4.72
CA ARG A 40 4.30 -7.65 -3.75
C ARG A 40 2.83 -7.45 -3.41
N PHE A 41 2.34 -6.22 -3.47
CA PHE A 41 0.90 -5.94 -3.35
C PHE A 41 0.11 -6.49 -4.56
N GLN A 42 0.72 -6.63 -5.74
CA GLN A 42 0.07 -7.15 -6.95
C GLN A 42 0.24 -8.68 -7.13
N LEU A 43 1.42 -9.23 -6.82
CA LEU A 43 1.88 -10.58 -7.20
C LEU A 43 1.71 -11.67 -6.12
N GLU A 44 1.38 -11.35 -4.87
CA GLU A 44 0.98 -12.37 -3.88
C GLU A 44 -0.40 -13.02 -4.20
N SER A 45 -0.90 -12.81 -5.42
CA SER A 45 -2.13 -13.33 -6.02
C SER A 45 -1.95 -14.69 -6.73
N HIS A 46 -0.74 -15.25 -6.78
CA HIS A 46 -0.48 -16.59 -7.31
C HIS A 46 0.22 -17.48 -6.27
N PRO A 47 -0.14 -18.77 -6.16
CA PRO A 47 0.45 -19.72 -5.22
C PRO A 47 1.95 -19.89 -5.47
N PRO A 48 2.73 -20.35 -4.47
CA PRO A 48 4.19 -20.44 -4.53
C PRO A 48 4.77 -21.52 -5.47
N TYR A 49 3.97 -22.08 -6.39
CA TYR A 49 4.46 -22.99 -7.42
C TYR A 49 4.40 -22.27 -8.77
N LEU A 50 5.59 -21.98 -9.33
CA LEU A 50 5.85 -21.28 -10.60
C LEU A 50 6.02 -19.75 -10.57
N VAL A 51 6.84 -19.24 -9.65
CA VAL A 51 7.73 -18.12 -10.02
C VAL A 51 9.15 -18.50 -9.65
N CYS A 52 9.82 -19.27 -10.52
CA CYS A 52 11.27 -19.30 -10.53
C CYS A 52 11.74 -17.86 -10.82
N PHE A 53 12.26 -17.18 -9.81
CA PHE A 53 12.84 -15.83 -9.89
C PHE A 53 14.15 -15.77 -10.70
N THR A 54 14.44 -16.75 -11.56
CA THR A 54 15.69 -16.81 -12.34
C THR A 54 15.62 -16.05 -13.67
N GLY A 55 14.72 -15.06 -13.81
CA GLY A 55 14.54 -14.36 -15.10
C GLY A 55 13.94 -12.95 -15.05
N LEU A 56 13.79 -12.34 -13.88
CA LEU A 56 13.33 -10.94 -13.77
C LEU A 56 14.46 -9.91 -13.92
N GLU A 57 15.69 -10.35 -14.17
CA GLU A 57 16.77 -9.45 -14.57
C GLU A 57 16.66 -9.00 -16.04
N ASP A 58 15.77 -9.60 -16.85
CA ASP A 58 15.78 -9.42 -18.32
C ASP A 58 14.42 -9.08 -18.96
N GLN A 59 13.37 -8.88 -18.15
CA GLN A 59 12.10 -8.32 -18.65
C GLN A 59 11.99 -6.88 -18.17
N GLY A 60 12.36 -5.96 -19.07
CA GLY A 60 12.32 -4.52 -18.91
C GLY A 60 10.91 -3.94 -18.65
N LEU A 61 10.30 -4.30 -17.52
CA LEU A 61 9.27 -3.51 -16.86
C LEU A 61 9.95 -2.37 -16.10
N GLY A 62 10.76 -1.59 -16.83
CA GLY A 62 11.26 -0.32 -16.38
C GLY A 62 10.09 0.66 -16.39
N TYR A 63 9.33 0.71 -15.29
CA TYR A 63 8.75 1.99 -14.93
C TYR A 63 9.94 2.87 -14.59
N ASP A 64 10.38 3.65 -15.58
CA ASP A 64 11.32 4.74 -15.37
C ASP A 64 10.72 5.61 -14.26
N ILE A 65 11.25 5.47 -13.05
CA ILE A 65 11.09 6.53 -12.05
C ILE A 65 11.99 7.64 -12.59
N TYR A 66 11.44 8.43 -13.52
CA TYR A 66 12.14 9.42 -14.30
C TYR A 66 13.05 10.25 -13.39
N PHE A 67 14.35 10.10 -13.62
CA PHE A 67 15.38 10.94 -13.03
C PHE A 67 15.41 12.21 -13.87
N ASP A 68 14.79 13.27 -13.35
CA ASP A 68 14.64 14.59 -13.99
C ASP A 68 13.77 14.60 -15.26
N GLU A 69 12.49 14.95 -15.11
CA GLU A 69 11.81 15.72 -16.15
C GLU A 69 10.89 16.79 -15.53
N GLU A 70 10.91 17.95 -16.16
CA GLU A 70 10.32 19.24 -15.80
C GLU A 70 8.78 19.25 -15.78
N LYS A 71 8.13 18.36 -15.03
CA LYS A 71 6.74 18.63 -14.62
C LYS A 71 6.77 19.70 -13.54
N ASN A 72 6.31 20.90 -13.90
CA ASN A 72 6.15 22.14 -13.12
C ASN A 72 5.52 22.03 -11.69
N SER A 73 5.26 20.83 -11.18
CA SER A 73 4.86 20.59 -9.80
C SER A 73 6.08 20.32 -8.93
N GLN A 74 6.47 21.33 -8.14
CA GLN A 74 7.41 21.17 -7.04
C GLN A 74 7.11 19.87 -6.23
N PRO A 75 8.11 19.03 -5.95
CA PRO A 75 7.90 17.78 -5.21
C PRO A 75 7.48 18.05 -3.77
N LEU A 76 6.64 17.18 -3.18
CA LEU A 76 6.31 17.21 -1.76
C LEU A 76 7.44 16.70 -0.88
N TYR A 77 8.20 15.73 -1.37
CA TYR A 77 9.31 15.13 -0.65
C TYR A 77 10.55 15.07 -1.53
N SER A 78 11.72 15.29 -0.95
CA SER A 78 13.00 14.98 -1.57
C SER A 78 13.78 14.00 -0.71
N ILE A 79 14.34 12.99 -1.36
CA ILE A 79 15.31 12.08 -0.77
C ILE A 79 16.65 12.30 -1.43
N HIS A 80 17.67 12.61 -0.64
CA HIS A 80 19.03 12.78 -1.11
C HIS A 80 19.88 11.58 -0.68
N PHE A 81 20.53 10.94 -1.65
CA PHE A 81 21.43 9.82 -1.45
C PHE A 81 22.88 10.28 -1.59
N SER A 82 23.60 10.34 -0.46
CA SER A 82 25.03 10.60 -0.45
C SER A 82 25.71 9.67 0.56
N GLN A 83 26.88 10.02 1.07
CA GLN A 83 27.44 9.37 2.26
C GLN A 83 26.46 9.44 3.44
N ASP A 84 25.67 10.51 3.49
CA ASP A 84 24.52 10.67 4.36
C ASP A 84 23.23 10.61 3.54
N ILE A 85 22.20 9.95 4.06
CA ILE A 85 20.89 9.87 3.43
C ILE A 85 19.91 10.77 4.19
N SER A 86 19.21 11.65 3.48
CA SER A 86 18.19 12.53 4.07
C SER A 86 16.86 12.45 3.34
N LEU A 87 15.77 12.61 4.10
CA LEU A 87 14.40 12.79 3.60
C LEU A 87 13.88 14.12 4.14
N VAL A 88 13.43 14.98 3.23
CA VAL A 88 12.93 16.32 3.52
C VAL A 88 11.54 16.47 2.92
N ALA A 89 10.60 17.01 3.68
CA ALA A 89 9.31 17.45 3.17
C ALA A 89 9.36 18.95 2.79
N HIS A 90 8.70 19.29 1.69
CA HIS A 90 8.58 20.63 1.16
C HIS A 90 7.16 21.16 1.35
N VAL A 91 7.00 22.02 2.34
CA VAL A 91 5.69 22.54 2.73
C VAL A 91 5.50 23.93 2.14
N ARG A 92 4.50 24.09 1.28
CA ARG A 92 4.10 25.41 0.78
C ARG A 92 3.36 26.19 1.86
N THR A 93 3.77 27.43 2.05
CA THR A 93 3.13 28.41 2.93
C THR A 93 2.76 29.66 2.12
N THR A 94 2.12 30.63 2.77
CA THR A 94 1.80 31.92 2.14
C THR A 94 3.05 32.74 1.79
N THR A 95 4.17 32.48 2.45
CA THR A 95 5.42 33.23 2.30
C THR A 95 6.50 32.51 1.51
N GLY A 96 6.28 31.25 1.12
CA GLY A 96 7.24 30.47 0.35
C GLY A 96 7.18 28.98 0.66
N ILE A 97 8.34 28.35 0.75
CA ILE A 97 8.48 26.91 0.97
C ILE A 97 9.31 26.68 2.23
N ILE A 98 8.77 25.93 3.17
CA ILE A 98 9.47 25.47 4.37
C ILE A 98 9.96 24.05 4.14
N HIS A 99 11.22 23.80 4.49
CA HIS A 99 11.86 22.49 4.38
C HIS A 99 11.88 21.82 5.77
N LYS A 100 11.13 20.73 5.95
CA LYS A 100 11.08 19.98 7.21
C LYS A 100 11.88 18.67 7.06
N ALA A 101 12.98 18.53 7.77
CA ALA A 101 13.78 17.30 7.77
C ALA A 101 13.06 16.20 8.55
N LEU A 102 12.73 15.09 7.89
CA LEU A 102 11.97 13.98 8.48
C LEU A 102 12.86 12.80 8.89
N TYR A 103 13.98 12.63 8.19
CA TYR A 103 14.94 11.58 8.46
C TYR A 103 16.31 12.00 7.95
N VAL A 104 17.33 11.76 8.77
CA VAL A 104 18.74 11.93 8.39
C VAL A 104 19.50 10.73 8.94
N LYS A 105 20.29 10.09 8.08
CA LYS A 105 21.15 8.98 8.44
C LYS A 105 22.57 9.28 7.99
N ASN A 106 23.43 9.53 8.97
CA ASN A 106 24.82 9.82 8.70
C ASN A 106 25.63 8.53 8.55
N GLY A 107 26.64 8.55 7.67
CA GLY A 107 27.60 7.44 7.50
C GLY A 107 26.92 6.13 7.12
N VAL A 108 26.18 6.13 6.01
CA VAL A 108 25.38 4.97 5.61
C VAL A 108 26.27 3.78 5.24
N ASN A 109 26.10 2.68 5.98
CA ASN A 109 26.73 1.41 5.62
C ASN A 109 25.96 0.74 4.47
N ILE A 110 26.57 0.71 3.29
CA ILE A 110 26.00 0.12 2.07
C ILE A 110 25.61 -1.36 2.27
N ALA A 111 26.36 -2.13 3.08
CA ALA A 111 26.03 -3.52 3.37
C ALA A 111 24.72 -3.70 4.16
N ARG A 112 24.22 -2.63 4.80
CA ARG A 112 22.96 -2.62 5.55
C ARG A 112 21.90 -1.68 4.95
N ILE A 113 22.06 -1.30 3.67
CA ILE A 113 21.23 -0.29 3.01
C ILE A 113 19.73 -0.63 3.02
N THR A 114 19.37 -1.92 2.95
CA THR A 114 17.97 -2.38 2.99
C THR A 114 17.23 -1.93 4.26
N GLN A 115 17.91 -1.85 5.40
CA GLN A 115 17.28 -1.35 6.64
C GLN A 115 17.03 0.15 6.57
N THR A 116 17.95 0.91 5.96
CA THR A 116 17.75 2.33 5.69
C THR A 116 16.57 2.54 4.74
N PHE A 117 16.42 1.72 3.70
CA PHE A 117 15.29 1.81 2.76
C PHE A 117 13.95 1.51 3.44
N LYS A 118 13.89 0.46 4.28
CA LYS A 118 12.71 0.18 5.11
C LYS A 118 12.35 1.37 6.01
N ALA A 119 13.36 2.00 6.62
CA ALA A 119 13.14 3.18 7.46
C ALA A 119 12.62 4.37 6.65
N LEU A 120 13.21 4.66 5.48
CA LEU A 120 12.75 5.71 4.57
C LEU A 120 11.30 5.50 4.14
N HIS A 121 10.97 4.30 3.66
CA HIS A 121 9.60 3.96 3.25
C HIS A 121 8.63 4.14 4.42
N ARG A 122 8.95 3.64 5.61
CA ARG A 122 8.08 3.82 6.79
C ARG A 122 7.90 5.30 7.12
N ARG A 123 8.96 6.12 7.02
CA ARG A 123 8.89 7.56 7.29
C ARG A 123 8.04 8.32 6.27
N LEU A 124 8.10 7.93 5.00
CA LEU A 124 7.19 8.45 3.98
C LEU A 124 5.73 8.05 4.25
N ASP A 125 5.50 6.75 4.45
CA ASP A 125 4.14 6.18 4.61
C ASP A 125 3.41 6.68 5.86
N GLN A 126 4.17 7.05 6.90
CA GLN A 126 3.67 7.52 8.20
C GLN A 126 3.97 9.00 8.44
N SER A 127 4.32 9.76 7.41
CA SER A 127 4.68 11.18 7.54
C SER A 127 3.49 12.01 8.02
N SER A 128 3.55 12.51 9.24
CA SER A 128 2.56 13.44 9.78
C SER A 128 2.75 14.88 9.31
N THR A 129 3.50 15.11 8.23
CA THR A 129 3.75 16.46 7.72
C THR A 129 2.56 17.02 6.96
N PHE A 130 1.79 16.13 6.32
CA PHE A 130 0.63 16.50 5.53
C PHE A 130 -0.57 15.65 5.91
N PHE A 131 -1.76 16.17 5.64
CA PHE A 131 -3.00 15.42 5.68
C PHE A 131 -3.95 15.85 4.55
N VAL A 132 -4.83 14.94 4.14
CA VAL A 132 -5.90 15.20 3.18
C VAL A 132 -7.13 15.65 3.94
N CYS A 133 -7.51 16.91 3.74
CA CYS A 133 -8.69 17.49 4.34
C CYS A 133 -9.96 16.73 3.90
N GLN A 134 -10.79 16.30 4.83
CA GLN A 134 -12.02 15.56 4.51
C GLN A 134 -13.16 16.45 3.98
N GLU A 135 -13.04 17.77 4.11
CA GLU A 135 -14.04 18.72 3.61
C GLU A 135 -13.73 19.18 2.18
N CYS A 136 -12.50 19.61 1.92
CA CYS A 136 -12.11 20.09 0.59
C CYS A 136 -11.36 19.06 -0.26
N HIS A 137 -10.98 17.90 0.28
CA HIS A 137 -10.22 16.85 -0.41
C HIS A 137 -8.86 17.29 -0.99
N HIS A 138 -8.26 18.34 -0.44
CA HIS A 138 -6.91 18.78 -0.81
C HIS A 138 -5.89 18.36 0.25
N LEU A 139 -4.63 18.20 -0.16
CA LEU A 139 -3.51 17.98 0.74
C LEU A 139 -3.05 19.30 1.37
N ILE A 140 -2.89 19.31 2.70
CA ILE A 140 -2.61 20.48 3.53
C ILE A 140 -1.45 20.18 4.49
N ASP A 141 -0.73 21.21 4.95
CA ASP A 141 0.21 21.10 6.09
C ASP A 141 -0.53 20.66 7.35
N ALA A 142 -0.07 19.60 8.01
CA ALA A 142 -0.67 19.08 9.24
C ALA A 142 -0.68 20.09 10.39
N GLU A 143 0.20 21.08 10.39
CA GLU A 143 0.14 22.18 11.36
C GLU A 143 -1.14 23.02 11.20
N LEU A 144 -1.74 23.07 10.01
CA LEU A 144 -2.99 23.78 9.72
C LEU A 144 -4.23 22.88 9.86
N MET A 145 -4.11 21.75 10.54
CA MET A 145 -5.25 20.91 10.90
C MET A 145 -6.03 21.53 12.08
N HIS A 146 -7.36 21.35 12.12
CA HIS A 146 -8.19 21.85 13.22
C HIS A 146 -7.84 21.16 14.55
N ASP A 147 -7.79 19.82 14.54
CA ASP A 147 -7.38 18.98 15.66
C ASP A 147 -6.87 17.62 15.16
N ALA A 148 -6.09 16.89 15.97
CA ALA A 148 -5.46 15.61 15.64
C ALA A 148 -6.44 14.51 15.19
N ASP A 149 -7.69 14.59 15.66
CA ASP A 149 -8.75 13.63 15.42
C ASP A 149 -9.77 14.10 14.36
N THR A 150 -9.74 15.38 13.99
CA THR A 150 -10.60 15.96 12.95
C THR A 150 -9.75 16.46 11.79
N PRO A 151 -9.59 15.66 10.72
CA PRO A 151 -8.77 15.97 9.54
C PRO A 151 -9.45 17.03 8.64
N PHE A 152 -9.78 18.19 9.21
CA PHE A 152 -10.30 19.37 8.51
C PHE A 152 -9.26 20.48 8.52
N CYS A 153 -9.38 21.41 7.56
CA CYS A 153 -8.60 22.65 7.62
C CYS A 153 -8.94 23.40 8.91
N ARG A 154 -7.95 24.06 9.50
CA ARG A 154 -8.12 24.87 10.70
C ARG A 154 -9.29 25.85 10.52
N ASP A 155 -10.16 25.89 11.52
CA ASP A 155 -11.35 26.73 11.57
C ASP A 155 -12.32 26.52 10.38
N HIS A 156 -12.29 25.35 9.72
CA HIS A 156 -13.06 25.05 8.50
C HIS A 156 -12.79 26.00 7.33
N ASN A 157 -11.65 26.71 7.33
CA ASN A 157 -11.32 27.72 6.34
C ASN A 157 -10.59 27.13 5.12
N CYS A 158 -11.22 26.16 4.46
CA CYS A 158 -10.67 25.46 3.29
C CYS A 158 -10.24 26.39 2.14
N ASN A 159 -10.91 27.53 1.99
CA ASN A 159 -10.65 28.50 0.92
C ASN A 159 -9.38 29.34 1.14
N LEU A 160 -8.97 29.54 2.39
CA LEU A 160 -7.81 30.37 2.75
C LEU A 160 -6.56 29.54 3.05
N THR A 161 -6.74 28.23 3.24
CA THR A 161 -5.65 27.34 3.59
C THR A 161 -4.79 27.05 2.37
N VAL A 162 -3.47 27.15 2.52
CA VAL A 162 -2.52 26.89 1.44
C VAL A 162 -2.51 25.40 1.09
N LYS A 163 -2.82 25.11 -0.18
CA LYS A 163 -2.91 23.76 -0.72
C LYS A 163 -1.56 23.28 -1.24
N GLN A 164 -1.24 22.03 -0.97
CA GLN A 164 -0.05 21.37 -1.51
C GLN A 164 -0.35 20.82 -2.92
N PRO A 165 0.64 20.71 -3.81
CA PRO A 165 0.46 20.22 -5.19
C PRO A 165 0.28 18.70 -5.22
N PHE A 166 -0.87 18.22 -4.73
CA PHE A 166 -1.24 16.81 -4.67
C PHE A 166 -2.75 16.67 -4.76
N ASP A 167 -3.21 15.78 -5.63
CA ASP A 167 -4.60 15.43 -5.78
C ASP A 167 -5.04 14.48 -4.67
N GLY A 168 -5.78 15.00 -3.70
CA GLY A 168 -6.31 14.22 -2.58
C GLY A 168 -7.40 13.23 -2.99
N LEU A 169 -7.95 13.29 -4.20
CA LEU A 169 -8.91 12.30 -4.71
C LEU A 169 -8.22 11.01 -5.14
N GLN A 170 -6.98 11.11 -5.62
CA GLN A 170 -6.10 9.99 -5.98
C GLN A 170 -5.43 9.35 -4.75
N HIS A 171 -5.75 9.85 -3.55
CA HIS A 171 -5.37 9.21 -2.30
C HIS A 171 -6.09 7.86 -2.14
N ASP A 172 -5.30 6.79 -1.98
CA ASP A 172 -5.81 5.43 -1.84
C ASP A 172 -5.24 4.74 -0.58
N ARG A 173 -6.02 4.77 0.50
CA ARG A 173 -5.80 3.97 1.73
C ARG A 173 -6.78 2.80 1.84
N ILE A 174 -7.56 2.58 0.79
CA ILE A 174 -8.64 1.59 0.77
C ILE A 174 -8.14 0.31 0.13
N SER A 175 -7.42 0.40 -0.98
CA SER A 175 -6.88 -0.78 -1.64
C SER A 175 -5.87 -1.49 -0.74
N ASP A 176 -6.12 -2.76 -0.45
CA ASP A 176 -5.26 -3.58 0.41
C ASP A 176 -5.26 -5.08 0.03
N ARG A 177 -4.38 -5.45 -0.90
CA ARG A 177 -4.25 -6.86 -1.35
C ARG A 177 -3.44 -7.76 -0.40
N GLN A 178 -2.97 -7.26 0.74
CA GLN A 178 -2.10 -8.04 1.64
C GLN A 178 -2.89 -8.95 2.59
N HIS A 179 -2.43 -10.21 2.66
CA HIS A 179 -2.60 -11.17 3.77
C HIS A 179 -4.01 -11.53 4.24
N SER A 180 -5.07 -11.06 3.57
CA SER A 180 -6.44 -11.35 3.92
C SER A 180 -7.13 -12.00 2.74
N SER A 181 -7.81 -13.12 2.96
CA SER A 181 -8.56 -13.78 1.88
C SER A 181 -9.71 -12.91 1.38
N VAL A 182 -10.08 -11.86 2.12
CA VAL A 182 -10.94 -10.76 1.68
C VAL A 182 -10.12 -9.46 1.60
N TRP A 183 -10.02 -8.85 0.43
CA TRP A 183 -9.28 -7.62 0.18
C TRP A 183 -10.14 -6.54 -0.48
N ALA A 184 -9.72 -5.28 -0.43
CA ALA A 184 -10.40 -4.17 -1.09
C ALA A 184 -9.58 -3.62 -2.26
N GLU A 185 -10.28 -3.08 -3.26
CA GLU A 185 -9.73 -2.37 -4.40
C GLU A 185 -10.58 -1.14 -4.71
N LYS A 186 -9.97 0.03 -4.71
CA LYS A 186 -10.58 1.28 -5.16
C LYS A 186 -10.46 1.37 -6.67
N LYS A 187 -11.58 1.55 -7.36
CA LYS A 187 -11.69 1.80 -8.81
C LYS A 187 -12.14 3.24 -9.05
N ASP A 188 -12.32 3.60 -10.31
CA ASP A 188 -12.70 4.97 -10.71
C ASP A 188 -14.11 5.36 -10.25
N ASP A 189 -15.00 4.39 -10.02
CA ASP A 189 -16.43 4.60 -9.72
C ASP A 189 -16.91 3.94 -8.43
N CYS A 190 -16.16 2.98 -7.89
CA CYS A 190 -16.56 2.22 -6.71
C CYS A 190 -15.36 1.65 -5.92
N ILE A 191 -15.66 1.13 -4.74
CA ILE A 191 -14.75 0.27 -3.98
C ILE A 191 -15.28 -1.15 -4.06
N GLN A 192 -14.45 -2.07 -4.54
CA GLN A 192 -14.79 -3.49 -4.60
C GLN A 192 -14.15 -4.22 -3.43
N LEU A 193 -14.93 -5.06 -2.75
CA LEU A 193 -14.43 -6.06 -1.81
C LEU A 193 -14.43 -7.40 -2.52
N LEU A 194 -13.27 -8.05 -2.54
CA LEU A 194 -13.03 -9.27 -3.26
C LEU A 194 -12.58 -10.36 -2.30
N VAL A 195 -12.94 -11.60 -2.62
CA VAL A 195 -12.37 -12.79 -1.99
C VAL A 195 -11.54 -13.55 -3.02
N THR A 196 -10.43 -14.12 -2.57
CA THR A 196 -9.68 -15.09 -3.38
C THR A 196 -10.37 -16.46 -3.24
N GLU A 197 -10.96 -16.95 -4.33
CA GLU A 197 -11.52 -18.29 -4.41
C GLU A 197 -10.45 -19.26 -4.94
N LEU A 198 -10.27 -20.38 -4.22
CA LEU A 198 -9.47 -21.50 -4.67
C LEU A 198 -10.38 -22.56 -5.29
N THR A 199 -10.08 -22.94 -6.52
CA THR A 199 -10.77 -24.01 -7.25
C THR A 199 -9.78 -25.11 -7.63
N TRP A 200 -10.27 -26.33 -7.78
CA TRP A 200 -9.48 -27.51 -8.15
C TRP A 200 -9.99 -28.08 -9.47
N PRO A 201 -9.64 -27.46 -10.61
CA PRO A 201 -10.01 -27.98 -11.93
C PRO A 201 -9.45 -29.40 -12.17
N HIS A 202 -8.34 -29.75 -11.51
CA HIS A 202 -7.77 -31.09 -11.51
C HIS A 202 -7.31 -31.45 -10.07
N PRO A 203 -7.31 -32.74 -9.67
CA PRO A 203 -6.91 -33.14 -8.31
C PRO A 203 -5.52 -32.67 -7.86
N HIS A 204 -4.63 -32.36 -8.80
CA HIS A 204 -3.26 -31.91 -8.53
C HIS A 204 -2.97 -30.48 -9.01
N GLU A 205 -4.00 -29.76 -9.46
CA GLU A 205 -3.85 -28.41 -9.97
C GLU A 205 -4.91 -27.51 -9.36
N CYS A 206 -4.45 -26.50 -8.64
CA CYS A 206 -5.31 -25.50 -8.04
C CYS A 206 -5.26 -24.20 -8.86
N ALA A 207 -6.42 -23.57 -9.01
CA ALA A 207 -6.58 -22.29 -9.69
C ALA A 207 -7.17 -21.27 -8.73
N TYR A 208 -6.57 -20.08 -8.70
CA TYR A 208 -6.99 -18.97 -7.86
C TYR A 208 -7.73 -17.95 -8.73
N THR A 209 -8.95 -17.63 -8.34
CA THR A 209 -9.75 -16.58 -8.99
C THR A 209 -10.16 -15.54 -7.98
N SER A 210 -10.22 -14.28 -8.39
CA SER A 210 -10.74 -13.20 -7.55
C SER A 210 -12.21 -13.00 -7.85
N LYS A 211 -13.06 -13.02 -6.82
CA LYS A 211 -14.50 -12.79 -6.95
C LYS A 211 -14.91 -11.56 -6.16
N VAL A 212 -15.62 -10.65 -6.81
CA VAL A 212 -16.24 -9.51 -6.13
C VAL A 212 -17.39 -10.01 -5.28
N ILE A 213 -17.31 -9.81 -3.97
CA ILE A 213 -18.33 -10.23 -3.00
C ILE A 213 -19.20 -9.06 -2.54
N LYS A 214 -18.68 -7.83 -2.64
CA LYS A 214 -19.44 -6.61 -2.31
C LYS A 214 -18.87 -5.41 -3.06
N THR A 215 -19.75 -4.50 -3.44
CA THR A 215 -19.38 -3.20 -4.01
C THR A 215 -19.86 -2.10 -3.08
N LEU A 216 -19.02 -1.11 -2.83
CA LEU A 216 -19.28 0.02 -1.94
C LEU A 216 -19.13 1.34 -2.74
N PRO A 217 -19.87 2.40 -2.37
CA PRO A 217 -19.68 3.74 -2.94
C PRO A 217 -18.27 4.29 -2.68
N LEU A 218 -17.72 5.11 -3.59
CA LEU A 218 -16.38 5.70 -3.43
C LEU A 218 -16.18 6.58 -2.20
N ASN A 219 -17.25 7.17 -1.68
CA ASN A 219 -17.20 8.00 -0.47
C ASN A 219 -17.21 7.16 0.83
N THR A 220 -17.19 5.83 0.74
CA THR A 220 -17.07 4.96 1.91
C THR A 220 -15.71 5.18 2.58
N SER A 221 -15.72 5.43 3.89
CA SER A 221 -14.47 5.69 4.63
C SER A 221 -13.59 4.43 4.73
N PRO A 222 -12.25 4.58 4.82
CA PRO A 222 -11.34 3.44 5.02
C PRO A 222 -11.64 2.62 6.28
N GLU A 223 -12.11 3.25 7.36
CA GLU A 223 -12.56 2.56 8.58
C GLU A 223 -13.77 1.67 8.32
N GLU A 224 -14.79 2.20 7.63
CA GLU A 224 -15.99 1.45 7.29
C GLU A 224 -15.67 0.28 6.35
N VAL A 225 -14.78 0.48 5.37
CA VAL A 225 -14.28 -0.60 4.52
C VAL A 225 -13.62 -1.70 5.34
N ARG A 226 -12.69 -1.35 6.25
CA ARG A 226 -12.03 -2.33 7.14
C ARG A 226 -13.02 -3.09 8.01
N ARG A 227 -14.04 -2.41 8.55
CA ARG A 227 -15.10 -3.04 9.35
C ARG A 227 -15.89 -4.06 8.53
N ILE A 228 -16.34 -3.68 7.33
CA ILE A 228 -17.07 -4.57 6.43
C ILE A 228 -16.19 -5.76 6.01
N LYS A 229 -14.92 -5.51 5.67
CA LYS A 229 -13.96 -6.57 5.37
C LYS A 229 -13.84 -7.57 6.52
N TYR A 230 -13.70 -7.10 7.76
CA TYR A 230 -13.61 -7.96 8.93
C TYR A 230 -14.86 -8.83 9.10
N GLN A 231 -16.05 -8.25 8.90
CA GLN A 231 -17.31 -9.00 8.92
C GLN A 231 -17.35 -10.09 7.85
N LEU A 232 -16.97 -9.76 6.61
CA LEU A 232 -16.93 -10.73 5.50
C LEU A 232 -15.89 -11.83 5.76
N ALA A 233 -14.71 -11.46 6.26
CA ALA A 233 -13.67 -12.42 6.65
C ALA A 233 -14.11 -13.34 7.80
N SER A 234 -15.06 -12.88 8.64
CA SER A 234 -15.66 -13.67 9.71
C SER A 234 -16.82 -14.57 9.26
N SER A 235 -17.30 -14.45 8.02
CA SER A 235 -18.38 -15.28 7.48
C SER A 235 -17.99 -16.74 7.25
N TYR A 236 -18.93 -17.66 7.52
CA TYR A 236 -18.80 -19.08 7.19
C TYR A 236 -18.94 -19.38 5.69
N GLU A 237 -19.39 -18.40 4.91
CA GLU A 237 -19.49 -18.51 3.45
C GLU A 237 -18.12 -18.67 2.79
N PHE A 238 -17.09 -18.01 3.32
CA PHE A 238 -15.75 -17.97 2.72
C PHE A 238 -14.73 -18.79 3.51
N PHE A 239 -15.01 -19.08 4.78
CA PHE A 239 -14.08 -19.77 5.67
C PHE A 239 -14.78 -20.84 6.52
N LYS A 240 -14.09 -21.95 6.77
CA LYS A 240 -14.52 -23.01 7.69
C LYS A 240 -13.41 -23.38 8.65
N GLU A 241 -13.78 -24.00 9.76
CA GLU A 241 -12.84 -24.53 10.74
C GLU A 241 -12.67 -26.04 10.53
N CYS A 242 -11.42 -26.49 10.50
CA CYS A 242 -11.10 -27.90 10.42
C CYS A 242 -11.20 -28.56 11.79
N ILE A 243 -11.98 -29.64 11.94
CA ILE A 243 -12.18 -30.34 13.22
C ILE A 243 -10.90 -30.99 13.77
N HIS A 244 -9.90 -31.23 12.91
CA HIS A 244 -8.69 -31.95 13.29
C HIS A 244 -7.58 -31.03 13.78
N CYS A 245 -7.46 -29.82 13.22
CA CYS A 245 -6.42 -28.87 13.59
C CYS A 245 -6.95 -27.57 14.20
N ASN A 246 -8.28 -27.40 14.25
CA ASN A 246 -8.97 -26.18 14.71
C ASN A 246 -8.50 -24.90 14.01
N ARG A 247 -7.90 -25.02 12.82
CA ARG A 247 -7.51 -23.88 12.00
C ARG A 247 -8.69 -23.46 11.13
N ARG A 248 -8.92 -22.16 11.09
CA ARG A 248 -9.82 -21.52 10.13
C ARG A 248 -9.10 -21.43 8.77
N VAL A 249 -9.70 -22.00 7.74
CA VAL A 249 -9.16 -22.02 6.38
C VAL A 249 -10.22 -21.60 5.37
N GLU A 250 -9.79 -21.13 4.21
CA GLU A 250 -10.65 -20.82 3.07
C GLU A 250 -11.46 -22.05 2.66
N VAL A 251 -12.72 -21.88 2.25
CA VAL A 251 -13.59 -22.99 1.83
C VAL A 251 -12.97 -23.81 0.70
N GLY A 252 -12.28 -23.19 -0.26
CA GLY A 252 -11.60 -23.90 -1.34
C GLY A 252 -10.39 -24.74 -0.89
N ARG A 253 -9.90 -24.56 0.34
CA ARG A 253 -8.86 -25.40 0.97
C ARG A 253 -9.43 -26.49 1.86
N MET A 254 -10.75 -26.64 1.90
CA MET A 254 -11.41 -27.73 2.60
C MET A 254 -11.48 -28.94 1.69
N HIS A 255 -11.05 -30.10 2.18
CA HIS A 255 -11.24 -31.38 1.50
C HIS A 255 -12.73 -31.76 1.45
N ASN A 256 -13.40 -31.58 2.59
CA ASN A 256 -14.81 -31.85 2.80
C ASN A 256 -15.38 -30.83 3.81
N GLU A 257 -16.62 -31.01 4.29
CA GLU A 257 -17.26 -30.02 5.15
C GLU A 257 -16.54 -29.74 6.48
N SER A 258 -15.72 -30.66 6.97
CA SER A 258 -15.10 -30.61 8.31
C SER A 258 -13.58 -30.74 8.33
N THR A 259 -12.94 -31.17 7.23
CA THR A 259 -11.51 -31.46 7.16
C THR A 259 -10.83 -30.57 6.13
N CYS A 260 -9.75 -29.89 6.53
CA CYS A 260 -8.92 -29.13 5.59
C CYS A 260 -7.98 -30.03 4.77
N GLN A 261 -7.53 -29.56 3.60
CA GLN A 261 -6.63 -30.28 2.70
C GLN A 261 -5.38 -30.82 3.42
N TYR A 262 -4.74 -30.00 4.28
CA TYR A 262 -3.52 -30.38 5.00
C TYR A 262 -3.76 -31.53 6.00
N CYS A 263 -4.92 -31.54 6.66
CA CYS A 263 -5.30 -32.65 7.55
C CYS A 263 -5.67 -33.89 6.74
N ALA A 264 -6.27 -33.72 5.56
CA ALA A 264 -6.56 -34.85 4.67
C ALA A 264 -5.28 -35.51 4.13
N GLU A 265 -4.27 -34.72 3.75
CA GLU A 265 -2.94 -35.22 3.36
C GLU A 265 -2.28 -35.98 4.50
N SER A 266 -2.19 -35.35 5.68
CA SER A 266 -1.43 -35.91 6.80
C SER A 266 -2.10 -37.09 7.49
N GLN A 267 -3.44 -37.14 7.57
CA GLN A 267 -4.17 -38.17 8.32
C GLN A 267 -4.78 -39.24 7.44
N PHE A 268 -5.18 -38.90 6.21
CA PHE A 268 -5.92 -39.80 5.32
C PHE A 268 -5.13 -40.20 4.07
N GLY A 269 -3.90 -39.68 3.90
CA GLY A 269 -3.04 -40.02 2.76
C GLY A 269 -3.57 -39.52 1.41
N VAL A 270 -4.41 -38.48 1.41
CA VAL A 270 -4.89 -37.83 0.19
C VAL A 270 -3.74 -37.03 -0.42
N THR A 271 -3.60 -37.04 -1.75
CA THR A 271 -2.59 -36.24 -2.46
C THR A 271 -3.30 -35.22 -3.33
N TYR A 272 -2.98 -33.94 -3.12
CA TYR A 272 -3.43 -32.81 -3.93
C TYR A 272 -2.33 -32.31 -4.88
#